data_AF-X6JIV2-F1
#
_entry.id   AF-X6JIV2-F1
#
_cell.length_a   1.000
_cell.length_b   1.000
_cell.length_c   1.000
_cell.angle_alpha   90.00
_cell.angle_beta   90.00
_cell.angle_gamma   90.00
#
_symmetry.space_group_name_H-M   'P 1'
#
loop_
_entity.id
_entity.type
_entity.pdbx_description
1 polymer ?
#
loop_
_entity_poly.entity_id
_entity_poly.type
_entity_poly.pdbx_seq_one_letter_code
_entity_poly.pdbx_strand_id
1 'polypeptide(L)'
;MIAPILAAVIGTAAMPAASPDYWLYTQWCDAKGEERMSVEASGVGFSEHTICQWTSGPPSGDHVETRISCASVYLNGDETVRMDEKMVGLEARKGDPDQITVTVEGEPPSVFLRCEE
;
A
#
# COMPACT_ATOMS: atom_id res chain seq x y z
N MET A 1 54.80 0.46 17.14
CA MET A 1 53.54 1.18 16.84
C MET A 1 52.81 0.35 15.78
N ILE A 2 51.71 -0.31 16.14
CA ILE A 2 50.90 -1.12 15.24
C ILE A 2 49.45 -0.67 15.46
N ALA A 3 48.85 -0.05 14.44
CA ALA A 3 47.44 0.32 14.46
C ALA A 3 46.62 -0.87 13.93
N PRO A 4 45.53 -1.28 14.60
CA PRO A 4 44.62 -2.28 14.04
C PRO A 4 43.62 -1.59 13.11
N ILE A 5 43.55 -2.06 11.87
CA ILE A 5 42.52 -1.67 10.91
C ILE A 5 41.27 -2.50 11.25
N LEU A 6 40.25 -1.85 11.79
CA LEU A 6 38.91 -2.41 11.96
C LEU A 6 38.24 -2.48 10.58
N ALA A 7 38.14 -3.68 10.02
CA ALA A 7 37.32 -3.95 8.85
C ALA A 7 35.84 -3.86 9.24
N ALA A 8 35.18 -2.78 8.83
CA ALA A 8 33.73 -2.66 8.93
C ALA A 8 33.09 -3.59 7.89
N VAL A 9 32.52 -4.70 8.35
CA VAL A 9 31.64 -5.55 7.55
C VAL A 9 30.36 -4.74 7.32
N ILE A 10 30.27 -4.07 6.18
CA ILE A 10 29.02 -3.45 5.72
C ILE A 10 28.12 -4.60 5.28
N GLY A 11 27.36 -5.14 6.24
CA GLY A 11 26.25 -6.03 5.94
C GLY A 11 25.20 -5.22 5.20
N THR A 12 25.16 -5.33 3.88
CA THR A 12 24.00 -4.93 3.09
C THR A 12 22.84 -5.81 3.53
N ALA A 13 21.98 -5.29 4.39
CA ALA A 13 20.67 -5.88 4.62
C ALA A 13 19.99 -5.95 3.26
N ALA A 14 19.93 -7.14 2.67
CA ALA A 14 19.16 -7.39 1.47
C ALA A 14 17.70 -7.16 1.83
N MET A 15 17.20 -5.95 1.57
CA MET A 15 15.76 -5.72 1.56
C MET A 15 15.19 -6.67 0.51
N PRO A 16 14.25 -7.56 0.86
CA PRO A 16 13.65 -8.43 -0.12
C PRO A 16 13.02 -7.55 -1.20
N ALA A 17 13.51 -7.70 -2.43
CA ALA A 17 12.90 -7.04 -3.57
C ALA A 17 11.47 -7.55 -3.66
N ALA A 18 10.49 -6.66 -3.47
CA ALA A 18 9.10 -6.98 -3.77
C ALA A 18 9.07 -7.50 -5.21
N SER A 19 8.56 -8.71 -5.42
CA SER A 19 8.34 -9.24 -6.76
C SER A 19 7.45 -8.25 -7.51
N PRO A 20 7.83 -7.79 -8.72
CA PRO A 20 6.95 -6.93 -9.53
C PRO A 20 5.61 -7.59 -9.82
N ASP A 21 5.53 -8.93 -9.74
CA ASP A 21 4.33 -9.74 -10.01
C ASP A 21 3.71 -10.33 -8.73
N TYR A 22 3.70 -9.59 -7.61
CA TYR A 22 2.99 -10.06 -6.43
C TYR A 22 1.48 -10.14 -6.72
N TRP A 23 0.82 -11.21 -6.27
CA TRP A 23 -0.57 -11.52 -6.65
C TRP A 23 -1.58 -10.42 -6.27
N LEU A 24 -1.27 -9.62 -5.25
CA LEU A 24 -2.11 -8.51 -4.81
C LEU A 24 -1.93 -7.24 -5.68
N TYR A 25 -0.83 -7.14 -6.43
CA TYR A 25 -0.51 -5.97 -7.24
C TYR A 25 -1.36 -5.94 -8.50
N THR A 26 -2.48 -5.23 -8.42
CA THR A 26 -3.47 -5.10 -9.49
C THR A 26 -4.41 -3.95 -9.17
N GLN A 27 -5.45 -3.78 -9.98
CA GLN A 27 -6.53 -2.85 -9.74
C GLN A 27 -7.75 -3.58 -9.18
N TRP A 28 -8.33 -2.97 -8.16
CA TRP A 28 -9.44 -3.47 -7.39
C TRP A 28 -10.59 -2.48 -7.53
N CYS A 29 -11.79 -2.97 -7.80
CA CYS A 29 -12.98 -2.18 -8.03
C CYS A 29 -14.00 -2.47 -6.93
N ASP A 30 -14.74 -1.47 -6.48
CA ASP A 30 -15.89 -1.73 -5.62
C ASP A 30 -16.95 -2.56 -6.36
N ALA A 31 -17.94 -3.07 -5.64
CA ALA A 31 -18.98 -3.93 -6.23
C ALA A 31 -19.79 -3.27 -7.36
N LYS A 32 -19.75 -1.93 -7.48
CA LYS A 32 -20.42 -1.18 -8.55
C LYS A 32 -19.49 -0.78 -9.70
N GLY A 33 -18.18 -0.94 -9.55
CA GLY A 33 -17.17 -0.44 -10.49
C GLY A 33 -17.07 1.09 -10.54
N GLU A 34 -17.59 1.79 -9.53
CA GLU A 34 -17.55 3.25 -9.42
C GLU A 34 -16.26 3.73 -8.78
N GLU A 35 -15.70 2.94 -7.86
CA GLU A 35 -14.44 3.23 -7.18
C GLU A 35 -13.37 2.23 -7.59
N ARG A 36 -12.16 2.75 -7.88
CA ARG A 36 -11.02 1.96 -8.32
C ARG A 36 -9.83 2.23 -7.42
N MET A 37 -9.26 1.17 -6.88
CA MET A 37 -8.07 1.18 -6.05
C MET A 37 -6.92 0.45 -6.76
N SER A 38 -5.77 1.10 -6.94
CA SER A 38 -4.53 0.43 -7.36
C SER A 38 -3.74 -0.02 -6.14
N VAL A 39 -3.23 -1.26 -6.18
CA VAL A 39 -2.28 -1.75 -5.17
C VAL A 39 -0.96 -2.04 -5.87
N GLU A 40 0.12 -1.45 -5.35
CA GLU A 40 1.46 -1.55 -5.92
C GLU A 40 2.50 -1.72 -4.81
N ALA A 41 3.74 -2.08 -5.18
CA ALA A 41 4.84 -2.16 -4.22
C ALA A 41 5.12 -0.81 -3.51
N SER A 42 4.86 0.31 -4.19
CA SER A 42 5.08 1.66 -3.68
C SER A 42 3.99 2.10 -2.68
N GLY A 43 2.77 1.57 -2.80
CA GLY A 43 1.64 2.02 -2.00
C GLY A 43 0.29 1.59 -2.58
N VAL A 44 -0.75 2.26 -2.10
CA VAL A 44 -2.13 2.09 -2.57
C VAL A 44 -2.61 3.42 -3.14
N GLY A 45 -3.42 3.41 -4.19
CA GLY A 45 -4.03 4.60 -4.77
C GLY A 45 -5.53 4.45 -4.87
N PHE A 46 -6.30 5.42 -4.38
CA PHE A 46 -7.77 5.48 -4.51
C PHE A 46 -8.23 6.56 -5.50
N SER A 47 -7.46 7.64 -5.62
CA SER A 47 -7.74 8.74 -6.54
C SER A 47 -6.44 9.46 -6.91
N GLU A 48 -6.47 10.30 -7.94
CA GLU A 48 -5.35 11.16 -8.34
C GLU A 48 -4.92 12.16 -7.25
N HIS A 49 -5.80 12.40 -6.27
CA HIS A 49 -5.62 13.34 -5.17
C HIS A 49 -5.38 12.63 -3.83
N THR A 50 -5.10 11.33 -3.82
CA THR A 50 -4.83 10.58 -2.59
C THR A 50 -3.41 10.05 -2.60
N ILE A 51 -2.63 10.37 -1.56
CA ILE A 51 -1.31 9.79 -1.33
C ILE A 51 -1.44 8.77 -0.21
N CYS A 52 -1.17 7.51 -0.49
CA CYS A 52 -1.10 6.48 0.55
C CYS A 52 0.27 5.83 0.65
N GLN A 53 0.65 5.44 1.87
CA GLN A 53 1.92 4.79 2.18
C GLN A 53 1.70 3.58 3.09
N TRP A 54 2.43 2.50 2.81
CA TRP A 54 2.48 1.33 3.67
C TRP A 54 3.09 1.69 5.03
N THR A 55 2.40 1.37 6.13
CA THR A 55 2.92 1.68 7.47
C THR A 55 4.01 0.72 7.95
N SER A 56 4.02 -0.50 7.40
CA SER A 56 4.95 -1.58 7.79
C SER A 56 5.75 -2.13 6.59
N GLY A 57 5.81 -1.37 5.48
CA GLY A 57 6.36 -1.82 4.21
C GLY A 57 5.35 -2.59 3.34
N PRO A 58 5.71 -2.88 2.07
CA PRO A 58 4.81 -3.56 1.15
C PRO A 58 4.44 -4.96 1.64
N PRO A 59 3.19 -5.40 1.44
CA PRO A 59 2.72 -6.69 1.90
C PRO A 59 3.39 -7.84 1.15
N SER A 60 3.50 -8.99 1.83
CA SER A 60 4.00 -10.24 1.22
C SER A 60 3.32 -11.45 1.85
N GLY A 61 3.45 -12.62 1.20
CA GLY A 61 2.86 -13.88 1.67
C GLY A 61 1.46 -14.16 1.12
N ASP A 62 0.81 -15.19 1.68
CA ASP A 62 -0.49 -15.70 1.22
C ASP A 62 -1.70 -15.10 1.97
N HIS A 63 -1.46 -14.51 3.14
CA HIS A 63 -2.47 -13.75 3.89
C HIS A 63 -1.89 -12.38 4.21
N VAL A 64 -2.64 -11.34 3.85
CA VAL A 64 -2.28 -9.95 4.11
C VAL A 64 -3.31 -9.38 5.05
N GLU A 65 -2.85 -8.82 6.16
CA GLU A 65 -3.61 -7.96 7.05
C GLU A 65 -2.68 -6.80 7.39
N THR A 66 -2.95 -5.62 6.83
CA THR A 66 -2.04 -4.47 6.94
C THR A 66 -2.78 -3.15 7.09
N ARG A 67 -2.04 -2.13 7.50
CA ARG A 67 -2.49 -0.75 7.61
C ARG A 67 -1.72 0.15 6.67
N ILE A 68 -2.44 1.08 6.07
CA ILE A 68 -1.97 2.06 5.11
C ILE A 68 -2.34 3.44 5.67
N SER A 69 -1.40 4.39 5.68
CA SER A 69 -1.73 5.79 5.96
C SER A 69 -2.05 6.49 4.64
N CYS A 70 -3.23 7.09 4.54
CA CYS A 70 -3.69 7.82 3.36
C CYS A 70 -4.00 9.27 3.71
N ALA A 71 -3.62 10.20 2.84
CA ALA A 71 -4.01 11.61 2.94
C ALA A 71 -4.48 12.12 1.58
N SER A 72 -5.57 12.89 1.61
CA SER A 72 -6.00 13.65 0.43
C SER A 72 -5.18 14.92 0.28
N VAL A 73 -4.87 15.28 -0.95
CA VAL A 73 -4.07 16.45 -1.31
C VAL A 73 -4.82 17.27 -2.35
N TYR A 74 -4.94 18.57 -2.09
CA TYR A 74 -5.66 19.50 -2.95
C TYR A 74 -4.81 20.72 -3.28
N LEU A 75 -5.08 21.34 -4.43
CA LEU A 75 -4.52 22.63 -4.78
C LEU A 75 -5.42 23.76 -4.26
N ASN A 76 -4.82 24.73 -3.57
CA ASN A 76 -5.47 25.94 -3.11
C ASN A 76 -4.71 27.16 -3.64
N GLY A 77 -5.04 27.57 -4.87
CA GLY A 77 -4.25 28.56 -5.60
C GLY A 77 -2.87 28.00 -5.94
N ASP A 78 -1.81 28.63 -5.45
CA ASP A 78 -0.42 28.20 -5.65
C ASP A 78 0.08 27.26 -4.53
N GLU A 79 -0.76 26.94 -3.54
CA GLU A 79 -0.39 26.09 -2.40
C GLU A 79 -0.96 24.67 -2.55
N THR A 80 -0.17 23.67 -2.17
CA THR A 80 -0.63 22.28 -2.03
C THR A 80 -1.01 22.03 -0.57
N VAL A 81 -2.28 21.76 -0.32
CA VAL A 81 -2.83 21.47 1.01
C VAL A 81 -2.96 19.96 1.18
N ARG A 82 -2.27 19.41 2.18
CA ARG A 82 -2.44 18.01 2.62
C ARG A 82 -3.45 17.98 3.76
N MET A 83 -4.50 17.18 3.62
CA MET A 83 -5.48 16.95 4.68
C MET A 83 -4.94 15.97 5.73
N ASP A 84 -5.65 15.87 6.84
CA ASP A 84 -5.35 14.90 7.89
C ASP A 84 -5.32 13.47 7.35
N GLU A 85 -4.39 12.68 7.89
CA GLU A 85 -4.23 11.29 7.49
C GLU A 85 -5.38 10.45 8.04
N LYS A 86 -5.87 9.52 7.22
CA LYS A 86 -6.77 8.45 7.62
C LYS A 86 -6.07 7.11 7.50
N MET A 87 -6.31 6.24 8.47
CA MET A 87 -5.85 4.85 8.38
C MET A 87 -6.79 4.02 7.51
N VAL A 88 -6.21 3.27 6.58
CA VAL A 88 -6.91 2.30 5.75
C VAL A 88 -6.39 0.90 6.06
N GLY A 89 -7.29 0.02 6.47
CA GLY A 89 -7.02 -1.41 6.63
C GLY A 89 -7.22 -2.15 5.31
N LEU A 90 -6.32 -3.09 5.02
CA LEU A 90 -6.44 -4.01 3.88
C LEU A 90 -6.28 -5.45 4.37
N GLU A 91 -7.31 -6.27 4.14
CA GLU A 91 -7.27 -7.72 4.34
C GLU A 91 -7.44 -8.45 3.01
N ALA A 92 -6.55 -9.40 2.73
CA ALA A 92 -6.56 -10.21 1.53
C ALA A 92 -6.05 -11.63 1.77
N ARG A 93 -6.52 -12.60 0.97
CA ARG A 93 -6.07 -14.00 1.02
C ARG A 93 -5.83 -14.52 -0.39
N LYS A 94 -4.67 -15.11 -0.65
CA LYS A 94 -4.31 -15.66 -1.96
C LYS A 94 -5.22 -16.83 -2.40
N GLY A 95 -5.79 -17.55 -1.43
CA GLY A 95 -6.79 -18.60 -1.70
C GLY A 95 -8.14 -18.07 -2.18
N ASP A 96 -8.33 -16.76 -2.10
CA ASP A 96 -9.52 -16.04 -2.56
C ASP A 96 -9.07 -14.76 -3.31
N PRO A 97 -8.34 -14.94 -4.43
CA PRO A 97 -7.55 -13.87 -5.04
C PRO A 97 -8.39 -12.82 -5.76
N ASP A 98 -9.71 -13.01 -5.84
CA ASP A 98 -10.64 -12.17 -6.59
C ASP A 98 -11.35 -11.13 -5.73
N GLN A 99 -11.16 -11.17 -4.41
CA GLN A 99 -11.69 -10.19 -3.48
C GLN A 99 -10.71 -9.78 -2.39
N ILE A 100 -10.88 -8.55 -1.92
CA ILE A 100 -10.21 -8.01 -0.73
C ILE A 100 -11.21 -7.21 0.09
N THR A 101 -10.92 -7.06 1.38
CA THR A 101 -11.67 -6.18 2.27
C THR A 101 -10.84 -4.94 2.57
N VAL A 102 -11.43 -3.77 2.35
CA VAL A 102 -10.85 -2.46 2.63
C VAL A 102 -11.66 -1.80 3.74
N THR A 103 -11.00 -1.25 4.75
CA THR A 103 -11.67 -0.53 5.85
C THR A 103 -11.04 0.84 6.02
N VAL A 104 -11.80 1.90 5.74
CA VAL A 104 -11.36 3.28 6.01
C VAL A 104 -11.73 3.65 7.44
N GLU A 105 -10.84 4.35 8.15
CA GLU A 105 -11.09 4.83 9.50
C GLU A 105 -12.41 5.62 9.60
N GLY A 106 -13.30 5.15 10.49
CA GLY A 106 -14.61 5.76 10.70
C GLY A 106 -15.71 5.29 9.74
N GLU A 107 -15.40 4.37 8.82
CA GLU A 107 -16.32 3.87 7.79
C GLU A 107 -16.53 2.35 7.94
N PRO A 108 -17.68 1.81 7.49
CA PRO A 108 -17.88 0.36 7.46
C PRO A 108 -16.90 -0.30 6.47
N PRO A 109 -16.51 -1.57 6.68
CA PRO A 109 -15.71 -2.31 5.71
C PRO A 109 -16.42 -2.44 4.36
N SER A 110 -15.64 -2.30 3.30
CA SER A 110 -16.08 -2.44 1.91
C SER A 110 -15.32 -3.58 1.23
N VAL A 111 -16.02 -4.33 0.40
CA VAL A 111 -15.41 -5.39 -0.42
C VAL A 111 -15.06 -4.81 -1.79
N PHE A 112 -13.82 -5.03 -2.21
CA PHE A 112 -13.37 -4.74 -3.55
C PHE A 112 -13.08 -6.07 -4.27
N LEU A 113 -13.44 -6.13 -5.54
CA LEU A 113 -13.19 -7.24 -6.44
C LEU A 113 -12.05 -6.89 -7.39
N ARG A 114 -11.43 -7.88 -8.03
CA ARG A 114 -10.56 -7.56 -9.18
C ARG A 114 -11.37 -6.82 -10.24
N CYS A 115 -10.83 -5.72 -10.75
CA CYS A 115 -11.46 -5.04 -11.88
C CYS A 115 -11.43 -5.94 -13.12
N GLU A 116 -12.52 -5.95 -13.89
CA GLU A 116 -12.52 -6.53 -15.24
C GLU A 116 -11.59 -5.70 -16.15
N GLU A 117 -10.90 -6.38 -17.08
CA GLU A 117 -10.05 -5.75 -18.10
C GLU A 117 -10.86 -5.13 -19.24
#